data_AF-A0A8T9SVP5-F1
#
_entry.id   AF-A0A8T9SVP5-F1
#
_cell.length_a   1.000
_cell.length_b   1.000
_cell.length_c   1.000
_cell.angle_alpha   90.00
_cell.angle_beta   90.00
_cell.angle_gamma   90.00
#
_symmetry.space_group_name_H-M   'P 1'
#
loop_
_entity.id
_entity.type
_entity.pdbx_description
1 polymer ?
#
loop_
_entity_poly.entity_id
_entity_poly.type
_entity_poly.pdbx_seq_one_letter_code
_entity_poly.pdbx_strand_id
1 'polypeptide(L)'
;MALMLTTAFGVYRLYHAFGVFHYAALLTLVTLLAGMVPVLTKKPTSQWLAWHYYGMYWSIMELYVGLVAEVLSHRPHLSFLTVASWSVALVFVPGGAVFWWYRRQWQARLLRA
;
A
#
# COMPACT_ATOMS: atom_id res chain seq x y z
N MET A 1 -1.28 -9.27 5.29
CA MET A 1 -1.28 -8.72 3.90
C MET A 1 -1.75 -9.74 2.88
N ALA A 2 -1.13 -10.91 2.78
CA ALA A 2 -1.50 -11.92 1.76
C ALA A 2 -3.01 -12.26 1.73
N LEU A 3 -3.62 -12.52 2.90
CA LEU A 3 -5.06 -12.79 3.00
C LEU A 3 -5.93 -11.63 2.45
N MET A 4 -5.60 -10.39 2.79
CA MET A 4 -6.37 -9.24 2.28
C MET A 4 -6.21 -9.07 0.76
N LEU A 5 -4.98 -9.24 0.25
CA LEU A 5 -4.70 -9.19 -1.18
C LEU A 5 -5.48 -10.26 -1.94
N THR A 6 -5.51 -11.49 -1.44
CA THR A 6 -6.27 -12.58 -2.08
C THR A 6 -7.77 -12.33 -2.02
N THR A 7 -8.30 -11.85 -0.90
CA THR A 7 -9.74 -11.52 -0.80
C THR A 7 -10.13 -10.33 -1.68
N ALA A 8 -9.22 -9.37 -1.91
CA ALA A 8 -9.48 -8.22 -2.79
C ALA A 8 -9.69 -8.66 -4.26
N PHE A 9 -9.02 -9.72 -4.71
CA PHE A 9 -9.28 -10.31 -6.03
C PHE A 9 -10.64 -11.02 -6.14
N GLY A 10 -11.35 -11.24 -5.03
CA GLY A 10 -12.69 -11.82 -5.01
C GLY A 10 -13.83 -10.79 -5.12
N VAL A 11 -13.52 -9.49 -5.19
CA VAL A 11 -14.52 -8.41 -5.17
C VAL A 11 -15.13 -8.20 -6.57
N TYR A 12 -15.98 -9.13 -7.01
CA TYR A 12 -16.68 -9.04 -8.30
C TYR A 12 -18.08 -8.43 -8.21
N ARG A 13 -18.67 -8.38 -7.00
CA ARG A 13 -20.07 -7.93 -6.82
C ARG A 13 -20.31 -6.48 -7.24
N LEU A 14 -19.29 -5.63 -7.20
CA LEU A 14 -19.44 -4.19 -7.46
C LEU A 14 -19.35 -3.82 -8.94
N TYR A 15 -18.50 -4.50 -9.71
CA TYR A 15 -18.23 -4.16 -11.12
C TYR A 15 -18.63 -5.27 -12.09
N HIS A 16 -19.04 -6.44 -11.60
CA HIS A 16 -19.32 -7.66 -12.38
C HIS A 16 -18.18 -8.10 -13.32
N ALA A 17 -17.00 -7.52 -13.12
CA ALA A 17 -15.80 -7.64 -13.93
C ALA A 17 -14.57 -7.19 -13.12
N PHE A 18 -13.40 -7.25 -13.74
CA PHE A 18 -12.14 -6.79 -13.16
C PHE A 18 -12.12 -5.25 -13.03
N GLY A 19 -12.63 -4.75 -11.91
CA GLY A 19 -12.72 -3.32 -11.63
C GLY A 19 -11.48 -2.72 -10.95
N VAL A 20 -11.58 -1.42 -10.62
CA VAL A 20 -10.49 -0.61 -10.04
C VAL A 20 -9.87 -1.19 -8.77
N PHE A 21 -10.64 -1.88 -7.92
CA PHE A 21 -10.11 -2.51 -6.71
C PHE A 21 -9.14 -3.66 -7.01
N HIS A 22 -9.31 -4.36 -8.13
CA HIS A 22 -8.37 -5.40 -8.55
C HIS A 22 -7.07 -4.80 -9.06
N TYR A 23 -7.13 -3.69 -9.79
CA TYR A 23 -5.92 -2.94 -10.20
C TYR A 23 -5.18 -2.37 -8.98
N ALA A 24 -5.90 -1.89 -7.97
CA ALA A 24 -5.30 -1.45 -6.71
C ALA A 24 -4.66 -2.63 -5.93
N ALA A 25 -5.27 -3.81 -5.96
CA ALA A 25 -4.70 -5.03 -5.39
C ALA A 25 -3.44 -5.49 -6.14
N LEU A 26 -3.42 -5.39 -7.48
CA LEU A 26 -2.22 -5.63 -8.29
C LEU A 26 -1.11 -4.64 -7.95
N LEU A 27 -1.42 -3.35 -7.81
CA LEU A 27 -0.44 -2.35 -7.40
C LEU A 27 0.17 -2.70 -6.04
N THR A 28 -0.68 -3.00 -5.06
CA THR A 28 -0.25 -3.44 -3.72
C THR A 28 0.61 -4.72 -3.76
N LEU A 29 0.28 -5.66 -4.66
CA LEU A 29 1.07 -6.86 -4.85
C LEU A 29 2.46 -6.53 -5.42
N VAL A 30 2.53 -5.66 -6.42
CA VAL A 30 3.80 -5.22 -7.02
C VAL A 30 4.67 -4.49 -5.99
N THR A 31 4.10 -3.58 -5.19
CA THR A 31 4.86 -2.84 -4.16
C THR A 31 5.31 -3.77 -3.03
N LEU A 32 4.48 -4.74 -2.62
CA LEU A 32 4.87 -5.78 -1.67
C LEU A 32 6.03 -6.62 -2.20
N LEU A 33 5.94 -7.09 -3.45
CA LEU A 33 7.01 -7.84 -4.08
C LEU A 33 8.30 -7.00 -4.19
N ALA A 34 8.20 -5.71 -4.54
CA ALA A 34 9.33 -4.80 -4.55
C ALA A 34 9.98 -4.63 -3.16
N GLY A 35 9.20 -4.68 -2.08
CA GLY A 35 9.72 -4.73 -0.71
C GLY A 35 10.35 -6.07 -0.34
N MET A 36 9.85 -7.18 -0.87
CA MET A 36 10.37 -8.53 -0.57
C MET A 36 11.62 -8.89 -1.38
N VAL A 37 11.74 -8.40 -2.62
CA VAL A 37 12.88 -8.68 -3.52
C VAL A 37 14.24 -8.36 -2.87
N PRO A 38 14.45 -7.23 -2.18
CA PRO A 38 15.71 -6.96 -1.48
C PRO A 38 16.06 -7.99 -0.41
N VAL A 39 15.06 -8.54 0.29
CA VAL A 39 15.29 -9.58 1.32
C VAL A 39 15.66 -10.91 0.69
N LEU A 40 14.98 -11.28 -0.40
CA LEU A 40 15.17 -12.55 -1.09
C LEU A 40 16.50 -12.58 -1.87
N THR A 41 16.88 -11.46 -2.47
CA THR A 41 18.12 -11.36 -3.27
C THR A 41 19.32 -10.87 -2.46
N LYS A 42 19.09 -10.36 -1.25
CA LYS A 42 20.10 -9.66 -0.41
C LYS A 42 20.81 -8.52 -1.15
N LYS A 43 20.12 -7.91 -2.12
CA LYS A 43 20.64 -6.81 -2.94
C LYS A 43 19.72 -5.58 -2.86
N PRO A 44 20.27 -4.37 -2.94
CA PRO A 44 21.70 -4.04 -2.87
C PRO A 44 22.27 -4.31 -1.46
N THR A 45 23.48 -4.87 -1.38
CA THR A 45 24.08 -5.46 -0.16
C THR A 45 24.15 -4.52 1.03
N SER A 46 24.32 -3.21 0.82
CA SER A 46 24.40 -2.22 1.91
C SER A 46 23.07 -1.58 2.28
N GLN A 47 22.02 -1.75 1.48
CA GLN A 47 20.75 -1.03 1.68
C GLN A 47 19.51 -1.93 1.57
N TRP A 48 19.68 -3.24 1.38
CA TRP A 48 18.57 -4.17 1.16
C TRP A 48 17.52 -4.08 2.27
N LEU A 49 17.95 -3.87 3.52
CA LEU A 49 17.06 -3.71 4.67
C LEU A 49 16.24 -2.40 4.55
N ALA A 50 16.88 -1.29 4.18
CA ALA A 50 16.20 -0.02 3.97
C ALA A 50 15.18 -0.10 2.82
N TRP A 51 15.56 -0.71 1.69
CA TRP A 51 14.66 -0.93 0.56
C TRP A 51 13.49 -1.84 0.91
N HIS A 52 13.73 -2.89 1.71
CA HIS A 52 12.67 -3.73 2.24
C HIS A 52 11.66 -2.93 3.06
N TYR A 53 12.14 -2.17 4.06
CA TYR A 53 11.27 -1.35 4.91
C TYR A 53 10.47 -0.33 4.12
N TYR A 54 11.06 0.27 3.08
CA TYR A 54 10.34 1.20 2.22
C TYR A 54 9.25 0.52 1.41
N GLY A 55 9.55 -0.57 0.71
CA GLY A 55 8.52 -1.30 -0.04
C GLY A 55 7.40 -1.82 0.88
N MET A 56 7.75 -2.28 2.08
CA MET A 56 6.76 -2.67 3.09
C MET A 56 5.90 -1.48 3.54
N TYR A 57 6.50 -0.30 3.75
CA TYR A 57 5.76 0.89 4.13
C TYR A 57 4.75 1.32 3.06
N TRP A 58 5.19 1.43 1.80
CA TRP A 58 4.33 1.81 0.68
C TRP A 58 3.19 0.82 0.45
N SER A 59 3.47 -0.49 0.50
CA SER A 59 2.42 -1.51 0.33
C SER A 59 1.37 -1.50 1.45
N ILE A 60 1.76 -1.18 2.69
CA ILE A 60 0.81 -1.01 3.80
C ILE A 60 -0.08 0.22 3.58
N MET A 61 0.47 1.33 3.07
CA MET A 61 -0.32 2.52 2.76
C MET A 61 -1.39 2.22 1.71
N GLU A 62 -1.03 1.55 0.62
CA GLU A 62 -2.00 1.18 -0.45
C GLU A 62 -3.11 0.27 0.09
N LEU A 63 -2.77 -0.67 0.97
CA LEU A 63 -3.74 -1.52 1.64
C LEU A 63 -4.69 -0.73 2.54
N TYR A 64 -4.19 0.27 3.28
CA TYR A 64 -5.05 1.16 4.06
C TYR A 64 -5.95 2.03 3.18
N VAL A 65 -5.50 2.46 2.00
CA VAL A 65 -6.38 3.13 1.03
C VAL A 65 -7.53 2.21 0.63
N GLY A 66 -7.23 0.94 0.33
CA GLY A 66 -8.24 -0.07 0.05
C GLY A 66 -9.24 -0.26 1.18
N LEU A 67 -8.75 -0.34 2.43
CA LEU A 67 -9.59 -0.46 3.62
C LEU A 67 -10.53 0.74 3.79
N VAL A 68 -10.02 1.97 3.67
CA VAL A 68 -10.84 3.18 3.79
C VAL A 68 -11.86 3.24 2.65
N ALA A 69 -11.46 2.87 1.43
CA ALA A 69 -12.37 2.83 0.30
C ALA A 69 -13.51 1.82 0.49
N GLU A 70 -13.22 0.64 1.06
CA GLU A 70 -14.23 -0.36 1.39
C GLU A 70 -15.19 0.15 2.48
N VAL A 71 -14.69 0.81 3.52
CA VAL A 71 -15.56 1.38 4.56
C VAL A 71 -16.47 2.48 4.00
N LEU A 72 -15.92 3.34 3.13
CA LEU A 72 -16.67 4.44 2.53
C LEU A 72 -17.63 4.00 1.42
N SER A 73 -17.34 2.92 0.69
CA SER A 73 -18.19 2.40 -0.39
C SER A 73 -19.55 1.88 0.11
N HIS A 74 -19.66 1.55 1.40
CA HIS A 74 -20.91 1.16 2.05
C HIS A 74 -21.83 2.36 2.36
N ARG A 75 -21.39 3.60 2.11
CA ARG A 75 -22.21 4.80 2.31
C ARG A 75 -22.93 5.19 1.01
N PRO A 76 -24.28 5.19 0.99
CA PRO A 76 -25.05 5.31 -0.26
C PRO A 76 -24.99 6.69 -0.94
N HIS A 77 -24.49 7.72 -0.26
CA HIS A 77 -24.46 9.11 -0.75
C HIS A 77 -23.08 9.53 -1.30
N LEU A 78 -22.06 8.66 -1.25
CA LEU A 78 -20.72 9.00 -1.71
C LEU A 78 -20.50 8.53 -3.14
N SER A 79 -20.06 9.45 -4.00
CA SER A 79 -19.67 9.09 -5.37
C SER A 79 -18.34 8.31 -5.37
N PHE A 80 -18.09 7.55 -6.44
CA PHE A 80 -16.83 6.83 -6.63
C PHE A 80 -15.59 7.74 -6.47
N LEU A 81 -15.58 8.90 -7.12
CA LEU A 81 -14.46 9.85 -7.05
C LEU A 81 -14.29 10.42 -5.65
N THR A 82 -15.39 10.65 -4.93
CA THR A 82 -15.36 11.10 -3.54
C THR A 82 -14.69 10.05 -2.66
N VAL A 83 -15.12 8.79 -2.77
CA VAL A 83 -14.51 7.68 -2.02
C VAL A 83 -13.02 7.54 -2.38
N ALA A 84 -12.67 7.48 -3.65
CA ALA A 84 -11.28 7.33 -4.08
C ALA A 84 -10.39 8.47 -3.59
N SER A 85 -10.84 9.72 -3.75
CA SER A 85 -10.08 10.90 -3.34
C SER A 85 -9.88 10.95 -1.83
N TRP A 86 -10.93 10.70 -1.04
CA TRP A 86 -10.83 10.70 0.41
C TRP A 86 -9.98 9.56 0.94
N SER A 87 -10.10 8.36 0.38
CA SER A 87 -9.27 7.22 0.80
C SER A 87 -7.78 7.48 0.55
N VAL A 88 -7.43 8.01 -0.63
CA VAL A 88 -6.04 8.39 -0.93
C VAL A 88 -5.59 9.50 -0.01
N ALA A 89 -6.37 10.58 0.13
CA ALA A 89 -5.98 11.73 0.96
C ALA A 89 -5.77 11.35 2.43
N LEU A 90 -6.72 10.62 3.04
CA LEU A 90 -6.68 10.23 4.45
C LEU A 90 -5.50 9.32 4.79
N VAL A 91 -4.95 8.59 3.82
CA VAL A 91 -3.85 7.66 4.06
C VAL A 91 -2.51 8.23 3.58
N PHE A 92 -2.45 8.73 2.34
CA PHE A 92 -1.20 9.21 1.75
C PHE A 92 -0.74 10.54 2.31
N VAL A 93 -1.65 11.43 2.73
CA VAL A 93 -1.22 12.70 3.35
C VAL A 93 -0.54 12.46 4.70
N PRO A 94 -1.17 11.83 5.71
CA PRO A 94 -0.51 11.61 6.99
C PRO A 94 0.61 10.58 6.88
N GLY A 95 0.42 9.48 6.14
CA GLY A 95 1.47 8.47 5.96
C GLY A 95 2.67 9.03 5.19
N GLY A 96 2.46 9.78 4.13
CA GLY A 96 3.53 10.45 3.39
C GLY A 96 4.27 11.48 4.24
N ALA A 97 3.56 12.24 5.07
CA ALA A 97 4.17 13.20 5.99
C ALA A 97 5.04 12.50 7.05
N VAL A 98 4.52 11.44 7.69
CA VAL A 98 5.28 10.60 8.65
C VAL A 98 6.52 10.01 7.98
N PHE A 99 6.35 9.41 6.79
CA PHE A 99 7.48 8.88 6.03
C PHE A 99 8.52 9.96 5.76
N TRP A 100 8.11 11.14 5.29
CA TRP A 100 9.02 12.23 4.98
C TRP A 100 9.80 12.72 6.21
N TRP A 101 9.14 12.86 7.36
CA TRP A 101 9.79 13.28 8.61
C TRP A 101 10.80 12.25 9.12
N TYR A 102 10.44 10.97 9.10
CA TYR A 102 11.26 9.93 9.72
C TYR A 102 12.21 9.20 8.77
N ARG A 103 12.06 9.34 7.44
CA ARG A 103 12.89 8.59 6.47
C ARG A 103 14.38 8.76 6.70
N ARG A 104 14.84 9.98 7.02
CA ARG A 104 16.27 10.28 7.22
C ARG A 104 16.81 9.57 8.46
N GLN A 105 16.01 9.54 9.54
CA GLN A 105 16.37 8.86 10.77
C GLN A 105 16.37 7.33 10.57
N TRP A 106 15.39 6.81 9.83
CA TRP A 106 15.30 5.38 9.52
C TRP A 106 16.46 4.91 8.66
N GLN A 107 16.89 5.64 7.62
CA GLN A 107 18.08 5.27 6.84
C GLN A 107 19.32 5.17 7.73
N ALA A 108 19.57 6.19 8.55
CA ALA A 108 20.75 6.21 9.40
C ALA A 108 20.78 5.03 10.40
N ARG A 109 19.61 4.57 10.87
CA ARG A 109 19.49 3.41 11.77
C ARG A 109 19.60 2.09 11.01
N LEU A 110 18.91 1.96 9.87
CA LEU A 110 18.84 0.72 9.09
C LEU A 110 20.13 0.41 8.33
N LEU A 111 20.97 1.42 8.05
CA LEU A 111 22.30 1.22 7.48
C LEU A 111 23.36 0.84 8.52
N ARG A 112 23.05 0.96 9.82
CA ARG A 112 23.92 0.57 10.93
C ARG A 112 23.58 -0.82 11.52
N ALA A 113 22.46 -1.40 11.09
CA ALA A 113 21.95 -2.71 11.52
C ALA A 113 22.40 -3.80 10.53
#